data_AF-A0A953LQ44-F1
#
_entry.id   AF-A0A953LQ44-F1
#
_cell.length_a   1.000
_cell.length_b   1.000
_cell.length_c   1.000
_cell.angle_alpha   90.00
_cell.angle_beta   90.00
_cell.angle_gamma   90.00
#
_symmetry.space_group_name_H-M   'P 1'
#
loop_
_entity.id
_entity.type
_entity.pdbx_description
1 polymer ?
#
loop_
_entity_poly.entity_id
_entity_poly.type
_entity_poly.pdbx_seq_one_letter_code
_entity_poly.pdbx_strand_id
1 'polypeptide(L)'
;MNAPTAAAERSAGNGAFREHLAANRYFDRNFNSDAVKILPGEYYVTASELVIVTVLGSCVSACIRDREKGIGGMNHFMLADCAGCDGPLSASARYGAFAMEILINHLLK
;
A
#
# COMPACT_ATOMS: atom_id res chain seq x y z
N MET A 1 -22.45 16.67 -2.78
CA MET A 1 -22.49 16.57 -4.25
C MET A 1 -21.36 15.62 -4.63
N ASN A 2 -21.73 14.40 -4.98
CA ASN A 2 -20.82 13.29 -5.24
C ASN A 2 -20.23 13.39 -6.65
N ALA A 3 -18.92 13.19 -6.77
CA ALA A 3 -18.20 12.95 -8.01
C ALA A 3 -16.90 12.18 -7.67
N PRO A 4 -16.31 11.44 -8.60
CA PRO A 4 -16.74 10.13 -9.05
C PRO A 4 -15.75 9.03 -8.60
N THR A 5 -16.27 7.82 -8.44
CA THR A 5 -15.51 6.58 -8.21
C THR A 5 -14.68 6.24 -9.47
N ALA A 6 -13.55 6.90 -9.68
CA ALA A 6 -12.67 6.63 -10.81
C ALA A 6 -11.67 5.50 -10.46
N ALA A 7 -11.88 4.37 -11.12
CA ALA A 7 -10.94 3.26 -11.28
C ALA A 7 -10.46 2.59 -9.98
N ALA A 8 -11.37 1.85 -9.34
CA ALA A 8 -10.96 0.61 -8.70
C ALA A 8 -10.45 -0.31 -9.82
N GLU A 9 -9.13 -0.52 -9.84
CA GLU A 9 -8.42 -1.39 -10.78
C GLU A 9 -9.13 -2.77 -10.85
N ARG A 10 -9.61 -3.12 -12.05
CA ARG A 10 -10.10 -4.47 -12.35
C ARG A 10 -8.90 -5.42 -12.40
N SER A 11 -8.83 -6.39 -11.49
CA SER A 11 -8.89 -7.83 -11.79
C SER A 11 -8.51 -8.68 -10.58
N ALA A 12 -9.04 -9.90 -10.56
CA ALA A 12 -9.03 -10.92 -9.53
C ALA A 12 -7.66 -11.20 -8.88
N GLY A 13 -7.63 -11.29 -7.54
CA GLY A 13 -6.50 -11.85 -6.80
C GLY A 13 -6.63 -11.72 -5.28
N ASN A 14 -6.88 -12.86 -4.63
CA ASN A 14 -6.74 -13.20 -3.20
C ASN A 14 -7.20 -12.19 -2.12
N GLY A 15 -8.14 -12.60 -1.26
CA GLY A 15 -8.75 -11.75 -0.21
C GLY A 15 -7.77 -11.02 0.71
N ALA A 16 -6.57 -11.58 0.91
CA ALA A 16 -5.49 -11.00 1.72
C ALA A 16 -5.00 -9.62 1.23
N PHE A 17 -5.03 -9.37 -0.09
CA PHE A 17 -4.57 -8.10 -0.68
C PHE A 17 -5.51 -6.94 -0.36
N ARG A 18 -6.81 -7.21 -0.20
CA ARG A 18 -7.84 -6.17 0.00
C ARG A 18 -7.92 -5.70 1.44
N GLU A 19 -7.59 -6.56 2.40
CA GLU A 19 -7.67 -6.24 3.82
C GLU A 19 -6.71 -5.10 4.21
N HIS A 20 -5.54 -5.05 3.58
CA HIS A 20 -4.47 -4.12 3.92
C HIS A 20 -4.31 -2.98 2.90
N LEU A 21 -5.18 -2.88 1.89
CA LEU A 21 -5.06 -1.86 0.84
C LEU A 21 -5.58 -0.51 1.35
N ALA A 22 -4.74 0.53 1.24
CA ALA A 22 -5.13 1.88 1.65
C ALA A 22 -6.29 2.42 0.80
N ALA A 23 -7.32 2.93 1.46
CA ALA A 23 -8.51 3.51 0.82
C ALA A 23 -8.64 5.04 0.97
N ASN A 24 -7.78 5.66 1.79
CA ASN A 24 -7.88 7.08 2.14
C ASN A 24 -7.34 7.97 1.02
N ARG A 25 -8.20 8.29 0.04
CA ARG A 25 -7.86 9.20 -1.07
C ARG A 25 -8.36 10.62 -0.82
N TYR A 26 -7.56 11.62 -1.22
CA TYR A 26 -7.91 13.04 -1.15
C TYR A 26 -7.13 13.84 -2.19
N PHE A 27 -7.58 15.04 -2.53
CA PHE A 27 -6.80 15.94 -3.40
C PHE A 27 -5.82 16.76 -2.56
N ASP A 28 -4.52 16.64 -2.85
CA ASP A 28 -3.47 17.38 -2.16
C ASP A 28 -3.16 18.68 -2.91
N ARG A 29 -3.46 19.81 -2.27
CA ARG A 29 -3.28 21.14 -2.87
C ARG A 29 -1.82 21.57 -2.97
N ASN A 30 -0.94 21.01 -2.16
CA ASN A 30 0.48 21.37 -2.18
C ASN A 30 1.16 20.71 -3.38
N PHE A 31 0.75 19.50 -3.72
CA PHE A 31 1.24 18.78 -4.91
C PHE A 31 0.34 18.98 -6.14
N ASN A 32 -0.83 19.61 -5.98
CA ASN A 32 -1.83 19.79 -7.04
C ASN A 32 -2.17 18.47 -7.77
N SER A 33 -2.36 17.40 -7.00
CA SER A 33 -2.56 16.05 -7.50
C SER A 33 -3.44 15.23 -6.55
N ASP A 34 -4.04 14.16 -7.05
CA ASP A 34 -4.69 13.17 -6.19
C ASP A 34 -3.63 12.50 -5.30
N ALA A 35 -4.00 12.23 -4.06
CA ALA A 35 -3.14 11.61 -3.08
C ALA A 35 -3.84 10.45 -2.36
N VAL A 36 -3.07 9.44 -1.99
CA VAL A 36 -3.51 8.31 -1.16
C VAL A 36 -2.68 8.30 0.11
N LYS A 37 -3.36 8.37 1.26
CA LYS A 37 -2.73 8.26 2.57
C LYS A 37 -2.69 6.80 3.04
N ILE A 38 -1.49 6.29 3.28
CA ILE A 38 -1.25 4.97 3.87
C ILE A 38 -1.16 5.12 5.39
N LEU A 39 -1.97 4.34 6.12
CA LEU A 39 -1.93 4.21 7.58
C LEU A 39 -1.05 3.01 8.02
N PRO A 40 -0.65 2.92 9.30
CA PRO A 40 0.12 1.79 9.79
C PRO A 40 -0.56 0.44 9.54
N GLY A 41 0.17 -0.50 8.94
CA GLY A 41 -0.35 -1.80 8.52
C GLY A 41 -1.08 -1.78 7.17
N GLU A 42 -0.98 -0.71 6.40
CA GLU A 42 -1.53 -0.63 5.04
C GLU A 42 -0.43 -0.61 3.97
N TYR A 43 -0.84 -0.86 2.74
CA TYR A 43 -0.01 -0.66 1.55
C TYR A 43 -0.85 -0.17 0.38
N TYR A 44 -0.20 0.32 -0.66
CA TYR A 44 -0.85 0.79 -1.86
C TYR A 44 0.05 0.60 -3.08
N VAL A 45 -0.53 0.15 -4.19
CA VAL A 45 0.14 0.01 -5.50
C VAL A 45 -0.74 0.70 -6.53
N THR A 46 -0.12 1.36 -7.51
CA THR A 46 -0.84 2.02 -8.58
C THR A 46 0.05 2.22 -9.81
N ALA A 47 -0.58 2.25 -10.99
CA ALA A 47 0.01 2.74 -12.23
C ALA A 47 -0.38 4.21 -12.55
N SER A 48 -1.29 4.80 -11.77
CA SER A 48 -1.80 6.15 -11.99
C SER A 48 -0.83 7.23 -11.50
N GLU A 49 -0.90 8.41 -12.12
CA GLU A 49 -0.18 9.60 -11.66
C GLU A 49 -0.87 10.20 -10.43
N LEU A 50 -0.47 9.75 -9.25
CA LEU A 50 -0.93 10.26 -7.96
C LEU A 50 0.20 10.25 -6.93
N VAL A 51 0.00 10.96 -5.82
CA VAL A 51 0.95 11.00 -4.71
C VAL A 51 0.59 9.94 -3.67
N ILE A 52 1.54 9.11 -3.27
CA ILE A 52 1.36 8.22 -2.12
C ILE A 52 2.02 8.87 -0.91
N VAL A 53 1.27 9.04 0.18
CA VAL A 53 1.71 9.77 1.38
C VAL A 53 1.56 8.89 2.60
N THR A 54 2.52 8.98 3.52
CA THR A 54 2.36 8.44 4.87
C THR A 54 3.13 9.30 5.88
N VAL A 55 2.82 9.13 7.17
CA VAL A 55 3.54 9.79 8.26
C VAL A 55 4.27 8.70 9.04
N LEU A 56 5.59 8.82 9.13
CA LEU A 56 6.44 7.86 9.85
C LEU A 56 6.90 8.45 11.19
N GLY A 57 6.79 7.64 12.23
CA GLY A 57 7.51 7.82 13.50
C GLY A 57 8.69 6.84 13.55
N SER A 58 8.64 5.87 14.46
CA SER A 58 9.58 4.73 14.48
C SER A 58 9.28 3.66 13.41
N CYS A 59 8.13 3.75 12.76
CA CYS A 59 7.69 2.82 11.72
C CYS A 59 8.51 2.97 10.44
N VAL A 60 8.45 1.97 9.57
CA VAL A 60 9.20 1.93 8.32
C VAL A 60 8.25 1.79 7.14
N SER A 61 8.62 2.43 6.03
CA SER A 61 7.95 2.32 4.74
C SER A 61 8.96 1.95 3.67
N ALA A 62 8.61 0.99 2.82
CA ALA A 62 9.33 0.68 1.60
C ALA A 62 8.58 1.25 0.40
N CYS A 63 9.31 1.94 -0.48
CA CYS A 63 8.80 2.49 -1.74
C CYS A 63 9.47 1.76 -2.90
N ILE A 64 8.69 1.22 -3.83
CA ILE A 64 9.19 0.51 -5.00
C ILE A 64 8.55 1.11 -6.25
N ARG A 65 9.38 1.36 -7.28
CA ARG A 65 8.93 1.89 -8.56
C ARG A 65 9.57 1.11 -9.70
N ASP A 66 8.75 0.54 -10.57
CA ASP A 66 9.15 0.08 -11.88
C ASP A 66 9.02 1.25 -12.87
N ARG A 67 10.14 1.69 -13.43
CA ARG A 67 10.17 2.83 -14.38
C ARG A 67 9.75 2.43 -15.79
N GLU A 68 9.90 1.17 -16.17
CA GLU A 68 9.55 0.68 -17.50
C GLU A 68 8.05 0.42 -17.60
N LYS A 69 7.45 -0.20 -16.58
CA LYS A 69 6.01 -0.44 -16.53
C LYS A 69 5.19 0.74 -16.02
N GLY A 70 5.84 1.73 -15.39
CA GLY A 70 5.17 2.89 -14.80
C GLY A 70 4.38 2.58 -13.52
N ILE A 71 4.57 1.41 -12.92
CA ILE A 71 3.86 0.96 -11.71
C ILE A 71 4.73 1.24 -10.49
N GLY A 72 4.12 1.74 -9.41
CA GLY A 72 4.81 1.89 -8.14
C GLY A 72 3.91 1.62 -6.96
N GLY A 73 4.51 1.50 -5.79
CA GLY A 73 3.79 1.28 -4.56
C GLY A 73 4.61 1.60 -3.33
N MET A 74 3.91 1.64 -2.20
CA MET A 74 4.45 1.95 -0.89
C MET A 74 3.71 1.12 0.16
N ASN A 75 4.41 0.68 1.21
CA ASN A 75 3.79 0.06 2.39
C ASN A 75 4.08 0.87 3.66
N HIS A 76 3.46 0.51 4.78
CA HIS A 76 3.78 1.06 6.09
C HIS A 76 3.69 -0.05 7.14
N PHE A 77 4.83 -0.53 7.62
CA PHE A 77 4.90 -1.58 8.64
C PHE A 77 5.58 -1.07 9.93
N MET A 78 5.24 -1.70 11.05
CA MET A 78 5.68 -1.26 12.38
C MET A 78 6.81 -2.13 12.95
N LEU A 79 6.85 -3.41 12.58
CA LEU A 79 7.74 -4.41 13.17
C LEU A 79 8.50 -5.13 12.05
N ALA A 80 9.79 -5.45 12.27
CA ALA A 80 10.61 -6.07 11.22
C ALA A 80 10.14 -7.49 10.88
N ASP A 81 9.94 -8.31 11.92
CA ASP A 81 9.51 -9.70 11.80
C ASP A 81 8.70 -10.11 13.04
N CYS A 82 8.00 -11.22 12.95
CA CYS A 82 7.18 -11.79 14.00
C CYS A 82 7.82 -13.10 14.48
N ALA A 83 8.85 -13.00 15.32
CA ALA A 83 9.53 -14.18 15.85
C ALA A 83 8.58 -15.01 16.73
N GLY A 84 8.25 -16.23 16.27
CA GLY A 84 7.48 -17.21 17.04
C GLY A 84 5.96 -17.11 16.91
N CYS A 85 5.42 -16.36 15.94
CA CYS A 85 3.99 -16.40 15.65
C CYS A 85 3.69 -17.43 14.55
N ASP A 86 3.62 -18.70 14.93
CA ASP A 86 3.02 -19.73 14.07
C ASP A 86 1.49 -19.57 14.12
N GLY A 87 0.95 -18.60 13.37
CA GLY A 87 -0.50 -18.36 13.34
C GLY A 87 -0.93 -17.17 12.47
N PRO A 88 -2.24 -16.90 12.36
CA PRO A 88 -2.80 -15.85 11.50
C PRO A 88 -2.26 -14.44 11.78
N LEU A 89 -1.74 -14.22 12.99
CA LEU A 89 -1.08 -12.97 13.39
C LEU A 89 0.20 -12.69 12.61
N SER A 90 0.88 -13.72 12.08
CA SER A 90 2.05 -13.56 11.18
C SER A 90 1.67 -13.00 9.82
N ALA A 91 0.40 -13.13 9.41
CA ALA A 91 -0.09 -12.70 8.10
C ALA A 91 -0.67 -11.27 8.14
N SER A 92 0.00 -10.37 8.85
CA SER A 92 -0.44 -8.98 8.99
C SER A 92 0.59 -8.03 8.40
N ALA A 93 0.14 -7.04 7.62
CA ALA A 93 1.01 -6.01 7.05
C ALA A 93 1.64 -5.07 8.09
N ARG A 94 1.40 -5.32 9.39
CA ARG A 94 2.15 -4.71 10.49
C ARG A 94 3.59 -5.21 10.57
N TYR A 95 3.88 -6.41 10.05
CA TYR A 95 5.21 -7.00 10.01
C TYR A 95 5.86 -6.82 8.64
N GLY A 96 7.13 -6.45 8.63
CA GLY A 96 7.89 -6.09 7.44
C GLY A 96 7.99 -7.24 6.44
N ALA A 97 8.26 -8.46 6.90
CA ALA A 97 8.32 -9.64 6.03
C ALA A 97 7.04 -9.81 5.20
N PHE A 98 5.88 -9.84 5.86
CA PHE A 98 4.59 -9.96 5.18
C PHE A 98 4.23 -8.72 4.35
N ALA A 99 4.48 -7.51 4.88
CA ALA A 99 4.21 -6.25 4.17
C ALA A 99 5.03 -6.10 2.89
N MET A 100 6.26 -6.62 2.86
CA MET A 100 7.11 -6.64 1.67
C MET A 100 6.63 -7.69 0.67
N GLU A 101 6.28 -8.89 1.14
CA GLU A 101 5.75 -9.95 0.29
C GLU A 101 4.50 -9.50 -0.47
N ILE A 102 3.50 -8.92 0.22
CA ILE A 102 2.27 -8.46 -0.43
C ILE A 102 2.53 -7.31 -1.42
N LEU A 103 3.45 -6.39 -1.10
CA LEU A 103 3.79 -5.26 -1.95
C LEU A 103 4.44 -5.74 -3.24
N ILE A 104 5.47 -6.58 -3.14
CA ILE A 104 6.20 -7.13 -4.28
C ILE A 104 5.27 -7.99 -5.14
N ASN A 105 4.48 -8.87 -4.53
CA ASN A 105 3.54 -9.71 -5.27
C ASN A 105 2.47 -8.89 -6.00
N HIS A 106 2.06 -7.74 -5.46
CA HIS A 106 1.13 -6.85 -6.16
C HIS A 106 1.84 -6.09 -7.31
N LEU A 107 3.10 -5.69 -7.15
CA LEU A 107 3.88 -5.03 -8.20
C LEU A 107 4.24 -5.96 -9.37
N LEU A 108 4.39 -7.25 -9.12
CA LEU A 108 4.78 -8.25 -10.13
C LEU A 108 3.60 -8.83 -10.92
N LYS A 109 2.35 -8.52 -10.55
CA LYS A 109 1.16 -8.88 -11.36
C LYS A 109 1.19 -8.14 -12.71
#